data_AF-A0A6N8CRS2-F1
#
_entry.id   AF-A0A6N8CRS2-F1
#
_cell.length_a   1.000
_cell.length_b   1.000
_cell.length_c   1.000
_cell.angle_alpha   90.00
_cell.angle_beta   90.00
_cell.angle_gamma   90.00
#
_symmetry.space_group_name_H-M   'P 1'
#
loop_
_entity.id
_entity.type
_entity.pdbx_description
1 polymer ?
#
loop_
_entity_poly.entity_id
_entity_poly.type
_entity_poly.pdbx_seq_one_letter_code
_entity_poly.pdbx_strand_id
1 'polypeptide(L)'
;MLAFVVVGNLSFAEENSKSNSPHGVTDEKVTLNHLVDFWKSYGVSQSTIQKLVKKWNNGLAIDALKGDDSQGTATIQTYGKLDPISGNNQKVTKKVYPDGSISVTTVEVPKTDNTNPNLISPLSVTGGTVTSGTGYTIHHGATVGTGNGAVTCSFKADFENINGAYDLIDRIYSYDIVVWGGSYSDVELKLVRKYETSTYKAHGMLRFQAIIGPTGATQHLDLYVGKNTYYSSTNI
;
A
#
# COMPACT_ATOMS: atom_id res chain seq x y z
N MET A 1 -1.28 60.68 8.65
CA MET A 1 -1.83 59.38 8.22
C MET A 1 -0.72 58.34 8.38
N LEU A 2 -0.70 57.66 9.53
CA LEU A 2 0.24 56.59 9.85
C LEU A 2 -0.61 55.46 10.43
N ALA A 3 -0.71 54.34 9.73
CA ALA A 3 -1.37 53.13 10.21
C ALA A 3 -0.28 52.15 10.66
N PHE A 4 -0.20 51.94 11.97
CA PHE A 4 0.42 50.79 12.58
C PHE A 4 -0.46 49.55 12.30
N VAL A 5 0.12 48.47 11.78
CA VAL A 5 -0.49 47.14 11.83
C VAL A 5 0.42 46.26 12.65
N VAL A 6 -0.03 45.93 13.87
CA VAL A 6 0.61 44.97 14.77
C VAL A 6 0.04 43.58 14.47
N VAL A 7 0.95 42.72 14.03
CA VAL A 7 1.09 41.26 14.16
C VAL A 7 -0.09 40.46 14.73
N GLY A 8 -0.55 39.48 13.95
CA GLY A 8 -1.19 38.26 14.46
C GLY A 8 -0.39 37.04 14.03
N ASN A 9 0.48 36.54 14.91
CA ASN A 9 1.15 35.25 14.76
C ASN A 9 0.08 34.15 14.89
N LEU A 10 -0.22 33.43 13.82
CA LEU A 10 -0.95 32.17 13.90
C LEU A 10 0.01 31.07 14.35
N SER A 11 0.07 30.92 15.68
CA SER A 11 0.61 29.76 16.37
C SER A 11 -0.24 28.53 15.99
N PHE A 12 0.37 27.53 15.35
CA PHE A 12 -0.19 26.20 15.28
C PHE A 12 0.19 25.49 16.58
N ALA A 13 -0.76 25.42 17.51
CA ALA A 13 -0.62 24.58 18.69
C ALA A 13 -0.59 23.11 18.25
N GLU A 14 0.54 22.47 18.53
CA GLU A 14 0.79 21.04 18.39
C GLU A 14 0.10 20.34 19.58
N GLU A 15 -1.12 19.83 19.38
CA GLU A 15 -1.77 18.96 20.36
C GLU A 15 -1.43 17.50 20.06
N ASN A 16 -0.37 17.06 20.73
CA ASN A 16 0.00 15.66 20.89
C ASN A 16 -1.10 14.96 21.72
N SER A 17 -1.99 14.19 21.08
CA SER A 17 -2.74 13.15 21.78
C SER A 17 -2.52 11.79 21.10
N LYS A 18 -1.68 10.98 21.75
CA LYS A 18 -1.60 9.53 21.51
C LYS A 18 -2.91 8.93 22.00
N SER A 19 -3.82 8.58 21.08
CA SER A 19 -4.97 7.73 21.37
C SER A 19 -4.65 6.30 20.95
N ASN A 20 -4.24 5.47 21.91
CA ASN A 20 -4.37 4.02 21.79
C ASN A 20 -5.86 3.69 21.94
N SER A 21 -6.57 3.48 20.84
CA SER A 21 -7.94 2.95 20.88
C SER A 21 -8.04 1.64 20.10
N PRO A 22 -8.55 0.56 20.73
CA PRO A 22 -8.85 -0.69 20.04
C PRO A 22 -10.08 -0.46 19.14
N HIS A 23 -10.00 -0.85 17.86
CA HIS A 23 -11.12 -1.00 16.92
C HIS A 23 -12.29 -0.01 17.13
N GLY A 24 -12.09 1.27 16.76
CA GLY A 24 -13.08 2.33 16.91
C GLY A 24 -12.83 3.48 15.92
N VAL A 25 -13.92 4.06 15.42
CA VAL A 25 -13.96 5.12 14.39
C VAL A 25 -12.99 6.25 14.73
N THR A 26 -11.99 6.45 13.88
CA THR A 26 -11.05 7.56 13.98
C THR A 26 -11.76 8.88 13.66
N ASP A 27 -11.42 9.94 14.40
CA ASP A 27 -11.97 11.29 14.23
C ASP A 27 -11.90 11.73 12.75
N GLU A 28 -12.99 12.33 12.25
CA GLU A 28 -13.11 12.76 10.85
C GLU A 28 -11.98 13.72 10.44
N LYS A 29 -11.59 14.64 11.33
CA LYS A 29 -10.49 15.58 11.10
C LYS A 29 -9.14 14.87 11.06
N VAL A 30 -8.95 13.85 11.89
CA VAL A 30 -7.74 13.01 11.89
C VAL A 30 -7.66 12.23 10.59
N THR A 31 -8.77 11.64 10.15
CA THR A 31 -8.88 10.92 8.88
C THR A 31 -8.54 11.82 7.70
N LEU A 32 -9.09 13.03 7.66
CA LEU A 32 -8.82 14.01 6.61
C LEU A 32 -7.35 14.45 6.59
N ASN A 33 -6.73 14.68 7.75
CA ASN A 33 -5.31 15.01 7.83
C ASN A 33 -4.43 13.87 7.28
N HIS A 34 -4.75 12.63 7.65
CA HIS A 34 -4.05 11.45 7.13
C HIS A 34 -4.16 11.34 5.60
N LEU A 35 -5.37 11.54 5.05
CA LEU A 35 -5.60 11.55 3.60
C LEU A 35 -4.78 12.63 2.90
N VAL A 36 -4.75 13.84 3.46
CA VAL A 36 -3.98 14.95 2.92
C VAL A 36 -2.48 14.64 2.91
N ASP A 37 -1.95 14.08 4.00
CA ASP A 37 -0.54 13.74 4.09
C ASP A 37 -0.15 12.58 3.17
N PHE A 38 -1.04 11.58 3.01
CA PHE A 38 -0.90 10.55 1.98
C PHE A 38 -0.79 11.16 0.59
N TRP A 39 -1.72 12.02 0.17
CA TRP A 39 -1.68 12.66 -1.15
C TRP A 39 -0.41 13.50 -1.37
N LYS A 40 0.04 14.25 -0.35
CA LYS A 40 1.31 15.00 -0.41
C LYS A 40 2.49 14.07 -0.60
N SER A 41 2.57 12.97 0.15
CA SER A 41 3.69 12.02 0.09
C SER A 41 3.89 11.40 -1.30
N TYR A 42 2.81 11.31 -2.07
CA TYR A 42 2.81 10.80 -3.44
C TYR A 42 2.76 11.90 -4.51
N GLY A 43 3.00 13.16 -4.13
CA GLY A 43 3.16 14.27 -5.06
C GLY A 43 1.88 14.71 -5.76
N VAL A 44 0.71 14.55 -5.12
CA VAL A 44 -0.53 15.15 -5.62
C VAL A 44 -0.45 16.67 -5.45
N SER A 45 -0.84 17.43 -6.49
CA SER A 45 -0.72 18.89 -6.48
C SER A 45 -1.62 19.53 -5.41
N GLN A 46 -1.18 20.67 -4.85
CA GLN A 46 -1.94 21.38 -3.80
C GLN A 46 -3.35 21.79 -4.26
N SER A 47 -3.52 22.18 -5.53
CA SER A 47 -4.82 22.53 -6.09
C SER A 47 -5.75 21.33 -6.22
N THR A 48 -5.21 20.13 -6.51
CA THR A 48 -5.96 18.87 -6.48
C THR A 48 -6.35 18.50 -5.05
N ILE A 49 -5.42 18.60 -4.09
CA ILE A 49 -5.68 18.32 -2.68
C ILE A 49 -6.84 19.18 -2.17
N GLN A 50 -6.84 20.48 -2.47
CA GLN A 50 -7.93 21.38 -2.09
C GLN A 50 -9.30 20.96 -2.67
N LYS A 51 -9.34 20.46 -3.91
CA LYS A 51 -10.56 19.91 -4.52
C LYS A 51 -11.04 18.66 -3.79
N LEU A 52 -10.13 17.75 -3.44
CA LEU A 52 -10.44 16.51 -2.72
C LEU A 52 -10.93 16.79 -1.29
N VAL A 53 -10.28 17.72 -0.57
CA VAL A 53 -10.73 18.19 0.75
C VAL A 53 -12.13 18.80 0.66
N LYS A 54 -12.41 19.59 -0.38
CA LYS A 54 -13.76 20.14 -0.60
C LYS A 54 -14.79 19.05 -0.89
N LYS A 55 -14.44 18.01 -1.68
CA LYS A 55 -15.31 16.84 -1.90
C LYS A 55 -15.61 16.15 -0.56
N TRP A 56 -14.59 15.89 0.26
CA TRP A 56 -14.72 15.29 1.58
C TRP A 56 -15.67 16.09 2.49
N ASN A 57 -15.40 17.39 2.68
CA ASN A 57 -16.22 18.25 3.55
C ASN A 57 -17.67 18.40 3.07
N ASN A 58 -17.93 18.17 1.78
CA ASN A 58 -19.27 18.19 1.20
C ASN A 58 -19.95 16.80 1.24
N GLY A 59 -19.34 15.79 1.84
CA GLY A 59 -19.85 14.41 1.87
C GLY A 59 -19.85 13.72 0.49
N LEU A 60 -19.10 14.25 -0.48
CA LEU A 60 -18.99 13.67 -1.82
C LEU A 60 -17.92 12.58 -1.84
N ALA A 61 -18.26 11.41 -2.38
CA ALA A 61 -17.32 10.29 -2.49
C ALA A 61 -16.10 10.64 -3.35
N ILE A 62 -14.92 10.44 -2.77
CA ILE A 62 -13.62 10.48 -3.47
C ILE A 62 -13.51 9.21 -4.33
N ASP A 63 -13.05 9.35 -5.58
CA ASP A 63 -13.13 8.25 -6.54
C ASP A 63 -12.28 7.04 -6.11
N ALA A 64 -11.08 7.28 -5.57
CA ALA A 64 -10.20 6.24 -5.01
C ALA A 64 -10.78 5.49 -3.79
N LEU A 65 -11.90 5.95 -3.21
CA LEU A 65 -12.55 5.32 -2.05
C LEU A 65 -13.82 4.56 -2.42
N LYS A 66 -14.22 4.53 -3.70
CA LYS A 66 -15.48 3.92 -4.14
C LYS A 66 -15.42 2.40 -4.27
N GLY A 67 -14.22 1.79 -4.29
CA GLY A 67 -14.04 0.34 -4.47
C GLY A 67 -14.53 -0.18 -5.84
N ASP A 68 -14.68 0.71 -6.82
CA ASP A 68 -15.08 0.37 -8.18
C ASP A 68 -14.30 1.22 -9.21
N ASP A 69 -13.64 0.51 -10.12
CA ASP A 69 -12.83 1.03 -11.21
C ASP A 69 -13.65 1.55 -12.40
N SER A 70 -14.98 1.45 -12.34
CA SER A 70 -15.89 1.81 -13.43
C SER A 70 -15.94 3.31 -13.76
N GLN A 71 -15.31 4.17 -12.95
CA GLN A 71 -15.31 5.62 -13.14
C GLN A 71 -14.08 6.13 -13.89
N GLY A 72 -14.09 5.94 -15.21
CA GLY A 72 -13.10 6.52 -16.14
C GLY A 72 -11.72 5.84 -16.12
N THR A 73 -10.97 5.96 -17.23
CA THR A 73 -9.66 5.32 -17.36
C THR A 73 -8.64 5.97 -16.43
N ALA A 74 -8.44 5.38 -15.26
CA ALA A 74 -7.37 5.77 -14.35
C ALA A 74 -6.02 5.64 -15.05
N THR A 75 -5.14 6.62 -14.86
CA THR A 75 -3.76 6.55 -15.38
C THR A 75 -2.91 5.71 -14.43
N ILE A 76 -2.19 4.73 -14.95
CA ILE A 76 -1.31 3.85 -14.17
C ILE A 76 0.15 4.23 -14.44
N GLN A 77 0.91 4.42 -13.36
CA GLN A 77 2.36 4.64 -13.41
C GLN A 77 3.05 3.61 -12.53
N THR A 78 4.02 2.87 -13.08
CA THR A 78 4.84 1.91 -12.33
C THR A 78 6.30 2.34 -12.37
N TYR A 79 6.94 2.36 -11.19
CA TYR A 79 8.34 2.75 -11.06
C TYR A 79 9.02 1.99 -9.91
N GLY A 80 10.35 1.86 -10.01
CA GLY A 80 11.18 1.33 -8.93
C GLY A 80 11.57 2.43 -7.95
N LYS A 81 11.60 2.14 -6.65
CA LYS A 81 12.09 3.02 -5.60
C LYS A 81 12.85 2.19 -4.56
N LEU A 82 13.85 2.78 -3.90
CA LEU A 82 14.44 2.20 -2.69
C LEU A 82 13.66 2.63 -1.46
N ASP A 83 13.37 1.68 -0.57
CA ASP A 83 12.91 2.04 0.76
C ASP A 83 14.04 2.75 1.52
N PRO A 84 13.82 3.96 2.04
CA PRO A 84 14.86 4.72 2.73
C PRO A 84 15.21 4.15 4.12
N ILE A 85 14.36 3.31 4.70
CA ILE A 85 14.53 2.68 6.02
C ILE A 85 15.13 1.28 5.87
N SER A 86 14.53 0.43 5.03
CA SER A 86 15.00 -0.96 4.86
C SER A 86 16.11 -1.10 3.81
N GLY A 87 16.24 -0.15 2.88
CA GLY A 87 17.16 -0.24 1.75
C GLY A 87 16.71 -1.22 0.66
N ASN A 88 15.48 -1.71 0.76
CA ASN A 88 14.90 -2.72 -0.13
C ASN A 88 14.40 -2.13 -1.45
N ASN A 89 14.34 -2.97 -2.48
CA ASN A 89 13.75 -2.59 -3.76
C ASN A 89 12.22 -2.65 -3.67
N GLN A 90 11.57 -1.54 -3.95
CA GLN A 90 10.12 -1.42 -4.05
C GLN A 90 9.71 -1.24 -5.51
N LYS A 91 8.78 -2.10 -5.95
CA LYS A 91 7.99 -1.86 -7.16
C LYS A 91 6.72 -1.13 -6.74
N VAL A 92 6.61 0.15 -7.10
CA VAL A 92 5.47 0.99 -6.77
C VAL A 92 4.60 1.17 -8.01
N THR A 93 3.30 0.94 -7.86
CA THR A 93 2.28 1.22 -8.88
C THR A 93 1.31 2.26 -8.33
N LYS A 94 1.25 3.41 -8.97
CA LYS A 94 0.35 4.52 -8.63
C LYS A 94 -0.75 4.59 -9.67
N LYS A 95 -2.00 4.52 -9.21
CA LYS A 95 -3.21 4.71 -10.00
C LYS A 95 -3.77 6.10 -9.71
N VAL A 96 -4.08 6.88 -10.74
CA VAL A 96 -4.62 8.24 -10.64
C VAL A 96 -6.01 8.28 -11.25
N TYR A 97 -7.02 8.61 -10.44
CA TYR A 97 -8.43 8.68 -10.83
C TYR A 97 -8.79 10.03 -11.47
N PRO A 98 -9.93 10.15 -12.16
CA PRO A 98 -10.33 11.39 -12.82
C PRO A 98 -10.44 12.61 -11.90
N ASP A 99 -10.86 12.43 -10.64
CA ASP A 99 -10.88 13.51 -9.64
C ASP A 99 -9.50 13.87 -9.07
N GLY A 100 -8.45 13.18 -9.50
CA GLY A 100 -7.06 13.36 -9.09
C GLY A 100 -6.69 12.66 -7.78
N SER A 101 -7.63 11.94 -7.15
CA SER A 101 -7.32 11.01 -6.07
C SER A 101 -6.49 9.83 -6.59
N ILE A 102 -5.84 9.11 -5.67
CA ILE A 102 -4.87 8.06 -6.03
C ILE A 102 -5.04 6.82 -5.16
N SER A 103 -4.68 5.67 -5.73
CA SER A 103 -4.38 4.43 -5.00
C SER A 103 -2.94 4.02 -5.32
N VAL A 104 -2.23 3.48 -4.34
CA VAL A 104 -0.84 3.06 -4.48
C VAL A 104 -0.70 1.63 -4.02
N THR A 105 -0.08 0.82 -4.87
CA THR A 105 0.27 -0.57 -4.58
C THR A 105 1.78 -0.71 -4.56
N THR A 106 2.32 -1.37 -3.55
CA THR A 106 3.74 -1.61 -3.37
C THR A 106 4.02 -3.11 -3.27
N VAL A 107 5.07 -3.55 -3.96
CA VAL A 107 5.71 -4.84 -3.69
C VAL A 107 7.13 -4.54 -3.28
N GLU A 108 7.42 -4.69 -1.98
CA GLU A 108 8.75 -4.53 -1.42
C GLU A 108 9.42 -5.90 -1.35
N VAL A 109 10.50 -6.06 -2.12
CA VAL A 109 11.37 -7.23 -2.04
C VAL A 109 12.68 -6.88 -1.33
N PRO A 110 13.18 -7.75 -0.44
CA PRO A 110 14.45 -7.55 0.24
C PRO A 110 15.60 -7.32 -0.74
N LYS A 111 16.60 -6.56 -0.33
CA LYS A 111 17.83 -6.42 -1.13
C LYS A 111 18.54 -7.77 -1.24
N THR A 112 19.14 -8.04 -2.40
CA THR A 112 20.00 -9.21 -2.59
C THR A 112 21.18 -9.12 -1.64
N ASP A 113 21.31 -10.10 -0.75
CA ASP A 113 22.55 -10.30 0.01
C ASP A 113 23.59 -10.88 -0.96
N ASN A 114 24.38 -10.00 -1.58
CA ASN A 114 25.62 -10.41 -2.25
C ASN A 114 26.74 -10.68 -1.22
N THR A 115 26.39 -11.16 -0.03
CA THR A 115 27.35 -11.42 1.03
C THR A 115 27.87 -12.83 0.88
N ASN A 116 29.16 -12.91 0.53
CA ASN A 116 30.04 -14.04 0.74
C ASN A 116 29.63 -14.81 2.02
N PRO A 117 29.43 -16.15 1.99
CA PRO A 117 28.87 -16.94 3.10
C PRO A 117 29.67 -16.89 4.43
N ASN A 118 30.76 -16.12 4.50
CA ASN A 118 31.65 -15.97 5.65
C ASN A 118 31.57 -14.62 6.40
N LEU A 119 30.61 -13.74 6.10
CA LEU A 119 30.46 -12.47 6.81
C LEU A 119 29.12 -12.40 7.54
N ILE A 120 29.12 -12.74 8.82
CA ILE A 120 28.00 -12.45 9.73
C ILE A 120 28.04 -10.95 10.04
N SER A 121 27.17 -10.17 9.42
CA SER A 121 26.97 -8.75 9.76
C SER A 121 25.74 -8.62 10.66
N PRO A 122 25.88 -8.17 11.92
CA PRO A 122 24.74 -7.90 12.78
C PRO A 122 24.19 -6.50 12.47
N LEU A 123 22.86 -6.37 12.43
CA LEU A 123 22.02 -5.15 12.26
C LEU A 123 21.55 -4.81 10.83
N SER A 124 20.47 -5.47 10.41
CA SER A 124 19.23 -4.82 9.92
C SER A 124 18.18 -5.92 9.65
N VAL A 125 17.36 -6.26 10.65
CA VAL A 125 16.25 -7.21 10.47
C VAL A 125 14.98 -6.42 10.20
N THR A 126 14.94 -5.72 9.06
CA THR A 126 13.71 -5.06 8.62
C THR A 126 13.52 -5.30 7.12
N GLY A 127 12.84 -6.40 6.80
CA GLY A 127 12.38 -6.72 5.45
C GLY A 127 13.14 -7.87 4.82
N GLY A 128 12.67 -9.10 5.08
CA GLY A 128 12.93 -10.35 4.36
C GLY A 128 14.37 -10.66 3.89
N THR A 129 14.56 -11.69 3.06
CA THR A 129 15.83 -11.98 2.37
C THR A 129 15.59 -12.34 0.91
N VAL A 130 16.55 -12.05 0.02
CA VAL A 130 16.54 -12.54 -1.37
C VAL A 130 17.79 -13.37 -1.62
N THR A 131 17.60 -14.61 -2.09
CA THR A 131 18.66 -15.52 -2.48
C THR A 131 18.55 -15.80 -3.97
N SER A 132 19.61 -15.51 -4.72
CA SER A 132 19.66 -15.75 -6.17
C SER A 132 20.80 -16.69 -6.52
N GLY A 133 20.57 -17.54 -7.51
CA GLY A 133 21.57 -18.41 -8.12
C GLY A 133 21.41 -18.46 -9.63
N THR A 134 22.20 -19.31 -10.30
CA THR A 134 22.06 -19.51 -11.74
C THR A 134 20.71 -20.15 -12.04
N GLY A 135 19.75 -19.36 -12.49
CA GLY A 135 18.43 -19.83 -12.93
C GLY A 135 17.33 -19.78 -11.87
N TYR A 136 17.54 -19.17 -10.71
CA TYR A 136 16.45 -18.95 -9.75
C TYR A 136 16.65 -17.71 -8.88
N THR A 137 15.53 -17.17 -8.39
CA THR A 137 15.50 -16.15 -7.33
C THR A 137 14.44 -16.53 -6.31
N ILE A 138 14.83 -16.59 -5.05
CA ILE A 138 13.95 -16.87 -3.91
C ILE A 138 13.80 -15.56 -3.12
N HIS A 139 12.55 -15.18 -2.87
CA HIS A 139 12.17 -14.05 -2.04
C HIS A 139 11.55 -14.60 -0.75
N HIS A 140 12.12 -14.28 0.39
CA HIS A 140 11.54 -14.53 1.71
C HIS A 140 11.10 -13.23 2.34
N GLY A 141 9.91 -13.18 2.94
CA GLY A 141 9.39 -12.03 3.68
C GLY A 141 9.16 -10.80 2.81
N ALA A 142 8.81 -10.98 1.54
CA ALA A 142 8.40 -9.88 0.68
C ALA A 142 7.07 -9.29 1.18
N THR A 143 6.99 -7.97 1.29
CA THR A 143 5.77 -7.27 1.71
C THR A 143 4.98 -6.85 0.48
N VAL A 144 3.76 -7.33 0.37
CA VAL A 144 2.79 -6.91 -0.65
C VAL A 144 1.82 -5.98 0.05
N GLY A 145 1.74 -4.72 -0.40
CA GLY A 145 0.92 -3.69 0.23
C GLY A 145 0.13 -2.88 -0.77
N THR A 146 -0.98 -2.30 -0.32
CA THR A 146 -1.74 -1.30 -1.08
C THR A 146 -2.44 -0.32 -0.15
N GLY A 147 -2.77 0.86 -0.68
CA GLY A 147 -3.64 1.80 0.02
C GLY A 147 -4.10 2.97 -0.84
N ASN A 148 -5.22 3.56 -0.43
CA ASN A 148 -5.82 4.77 -1.02
C ASN A 148 -5.85 5.95 -0.03
N GLY A 149 -5.13 5.81 1.09
CA GLY A 149 -5.03 6.79 2.16
C GLY A 149 -6.07 6.63 3.26
N ALA A 150 -7.28 6.10 2.97
CA ALA A 150 -8.27 5.75 3.99
C ALA A 150 -8.16 4.27 4.38
N VAL A 151 -7.96 3.38 3.42
CA VAL A 151 -7.68 1.97 3.66
C VAL A 151 -6.25 1.68 3.25
N THR A 152 -5.53 0.99 4.12
CA THR A 152 -4.24 0.39 3.80
C THR A 152 -4.26 -1.07 4.23
N CYS A 153 -3.70 -1.95 3.42
CA CYS A 153 -3.55 -3.35 3.77
C CYS A 153 -2.25 -3.92 3.23
N SER A 154 -1.72 -4.93 3.90
CA SER A 154 -0.54 -5.65 3.45
C SER A 154 -0.53 -7.10 3.93
N PHE A 155 0.27 -7.94 3.28
CA PHE A 155 0.65 -9.25 3.77
C PHE A 155 2.08 -9.61 3.37
N LYS A 156 2.67 -10.59 4.03
CA LYS A 156 3.99 -11.14 3.68
C LYS A 156 3.89 -12.38 2.82
N ALA A 157 4.82 -12.54 1.89
CA ALA A 157 4.91 -13.70 1.02
C ALA A 157 6.36 -14.20 0.88
N ASP A 158 6.49 -15.51 0.79
CA ASP A 158 7.69 -16.18 0.32
C ASP A 158 7.39 -16.79 -1.05
N PHE A 159 8.20 -16.47 -2.06
CA PHE A 159 7.97 -16.93 -3.44
C PHE A 159 9.25 -17.06 -4.24
N GLU A 160 9.20 -17.84 -5.31
CA GLU A 160 10.36 -18.17 -6.13
C GLU A 160 10.06 -17.93 -7.60
N ASN A 161 11.03 -17.38 -8.31
CA ASN A 161 11.09 -17.37 -9.77
C ASN A 161 12.17 -18.34 -10.23
N ILE A 162 11.81 -19.31 -11.09
CA ILE A 162 12.69 -20.40 -11.51
C ILE A 162 12.75 -20.46 -13.03
N ASN A 163 13.92 -20.14 -13.59
CA ASN A 163 14.14 -20.17 -15.02
C ASN A 163 14.07 -21.62 -15.56
N GLY A 164 13.18 -21.85 -16.52
CA GLY A 164 12.98 -23.17 -17.12
C GLY A 164 12.09 -24.12 -16.31
N ALA A 165 11.50 -23.66 -15.20
CA ALA A 165 10.50 -24.41 -14.42
C ALA A 165 9.30 -23.51 -14.08
N TYR A 166 8.35 -24.04 -13.29
CA TYR A 166 7.22 -23.26 -12.80
C TYR A 166 7.60 -22.49 -11.54
N ASP A 167 7.26 -21.20 -11.53
CA ASP A 167 7.36 -20.33 -10.36
C ASP A 167 6.39 -20.77 -9.26
N LEU A 168 6.62 -20.34 -8.01
CA LEU A 168 5.75 -20.71 -6.89
C LEU A 168 5.66 -19.62 -5.82
N ILE A 169 4.56 -19.63 -5.07
CA ILE A 169 4.42 -18.93 -3.79
C ILE A 169 4.43 -20.00 -2.71
N ASP A 170 5.49 -20.06 -1.91
CA ASP A 170 5.65 -21.11 -0.90
C ASP A 170 4.63 -20.96 0.23
N ARG A 171 4.48 -19.72 0.71
CA ARG A 171 3.52 -19.32 1.74
C ARG A 171 3.18 -17.84 1.66
N ILE A 172 2.01 -17.51 2.19
CA ILE A 172 1.63 -16.14 2.56
C ILE A 172 1.25 -16.12 4.03
N TYR A 173 1.60 -15.05 4.73
CA TYR A 173 1.46 -14.96 6.18
C TYR A 173 1.47 -13.51 6.64
N SER A 174 1.13 -13.29 7.91
CA SER A 174 1.21 -11.99 8.60
C SER A 174 0.61 -10.84 7.79
N TYR A 175 -0.69 -10.63 7.91
CA TYR A 175 -1.38 -9.48 7.31
C TYR A 175 -1.49 -8.31 8.29
N ASP A 176 -1.63 -7.11 7.74
CA ASP A 176 -2.00 -5.89 8.46
C ASP A 176 -3.07 -5.14 7.66
N ILE A 177 -4.09 -4.61 8.35
CA ILE A 177 -5.20 -3.85 7.74
C ILE A 177 -5.50 -2.66 8.66
N VAL A 178 -5.50 -1.47 8.07
CA VAL A 178 -5.90 -0.23 8.72
C VAL A 178 -6.98 0.44 7.90
N VAL A 179 -8.07 0.81 8.56
CA VAL A 179 -9.16 1.60 7.99
C VAL A 179 -9.33 2.87 8.82
N TRP A 180 -9.05 4.02 8.22
CA TRP A 180 -9.28 5.34 8.79
C TRP A 180 -10.73 5.79 8.52
N GLY A 181 -11.37 6.36 9.54
CA GLY A 181 -12.77 6.79 9.51
C GLY A 181 -13.77 5.64 9.41
N GLY A 182 -13.38 4.42 9.81
CA GLY A 182 -14.15 3.22 9.50
C GLY A 182 -13.75 1.96 10.27
N SER A 183 -14.16 0.81 9.73
CA SER A 183 -13.87 -0.51 10.27
C SER A 183 -13.68 -1.55 9.15
N TYR A 184 -13.19 -2.73 9.50
CA TYR A 184 -13.12 -3.87 8.58
C TYR A 184 -13.60 -5.16 9.23
N SER A 185 -14.02 -6.12 8.41
CA SER A 185 -14.48 -7.46 8.82
C SER A 185 -14.20 -8.51 7.74
N ASP A 186 -14.60 -9.77 8.00
CA ASP A 186 -14.55 -10.90 7.05
C ASP A 186 -13.20 -11.10 6.36
N VAL A 187 -12.12 -11.03 7.15
CA VAL A 187 -10.75 -11.16 6.66
C VAL A 187 -10.45 -12.60 6.24
N GLU A 188 -9.96 -12.78 5.02
CA GLU A 188 -9.47 -14.04 4.48
C GLU A 188 -8.09 -13.84 3.85
N LEU A 189 -7.06 -14.44 4.46
CA LEU A 189 -5.73 -14.58 3.85
C LEU A 189 -5.58 -16.01 3.31
N LYS A 190 -5.41 -16.16 1.99
CA LYS A 190 -5.44 -17.46 1.32
C LYS A 190 -4.42 -17.60 0.22
N LEU A 191 -3.62 -18.66 0.29
CA LEU A 191 -2.83 -19.14 -0.85
C LEU A 191 -3.76 -19.90 -1.80
N VAL A 192 -4.26 -19.19 -2.82
CA VAL A 192 -5.24 -19.73 -3.79
C VAL A 192 -4.57 -20.75 -4.71
N ARG A 193 -3.34 -20.49 -5.14
CA ARG A 193 -2.57 -21.38 -6.00
C ARG A 193 -1.08 -21.31 -5.66
N LYS A 194 -0.51 -22.42 -5.20
CA LYS A 194 0.92 -22.51 -4.85
C LYS A 194 1.84 -22.41 -6.07
N TYR A 195 1.55 -23.12 -7.15
CA TYR A 195 2.42 -23.20 -8.33
C TYR A 195 1.85 -22.43 -9.53
N GLU A 196 2.74 -21.83 -10.32
CA GLU A 196 2.43 -21.52 -11.71
C GLU A 196 2.16 -22.82 -12.49
N THR A 197 1.36 -22.70 -13.53
CA THR A 197 1.09 -23.70 -14.54
C THR A 197 1.29 -23.05 -15.92
N SER A 198 1.21 -23.83 -17.00
CA SER A 198 1.29 -23.29 -18.37
C SER A 198 0.26 -22.19 -18.67
N THR A 199 -0.86 -22.15 -17.92
CA THR A 199 -1.99 -21.24 -18.17
C THR A 199 -2.20 -20.22 -17.05
N TYR A 200 -1.92 -20.59 -15.80
CA TYR A 200 -2.22 -19.79 -14.61
C TYR A 200 -1.00 -19.57 -13.74
N LYS A 201 -0.82 -18.34 -13.24
CA LYS A 201 0.24 -17.97 -12.30
C LYS A 201 -0.03 -18.48 -10.88
N ALA A 202 0.99 -18.63 -10.05
CA ALA A 202 0.78 -18.77 -8.60
C ALA A 202 0.04 -17.53 -8.06
N HIS A 203 -0.82 -17.71 -7.06
CA HIS A 203 -1.76 -16.69 -6.60
C HIS A 203 -1.97 -16.76 -5.08
N GLY A 204 -1.65 -15.67 -4.38
CA GLY A 204 -2.01 -15.42 -3.00
C GLY A 204 -2.96 -14.22 -2.89
N MET A 205 -3.90 -14.27 -1.95
CA MET A 205 -4.96 -13.28 -1.80
C MET A 205 -5.15 -12.88 -0.34
N LEU A 206 -5.30 -11.58 -0.09
CA LEU A 206 -5.91 -11.03 1.11
C LEU A 206 -7.24 -10.35 0.71
N ARG A 207 -8.34 -10.82 1.28
CA ARG A 207 -9.69 -10.29 1.08
C ARG A 207 -10.27 -9.83 2.41
N PHE A 208 -10.98 -8.71 2.42
CA PHE A 208 -11.72 -8.23 3.60
C PHE A 208 -12.86 -7.31 3.19
N GLN A 209 -13.82 -7.07 4.07
CA GLN A 209 -14.81 -6.01 3.91
C GLN A 209 -14.31 -4.76 4.63
N ALA A 210 -14.35 -3.61 3.96
CA ALA A 210 -14.05 -2.31 4.58
C ALA A 210 -15.29 -1.43 4.56
N ILE A 211 -15.58 -0.76 5.67
CA ILE A 211 -16.65 0.22 5.81
C ILE A 211 -16.01 1.57 6.13
N ILE A 212 -16.29 2.59 5.33
CA ILE A 212 -15.83 3.97 5.53
C ILE A 212 -17.07 4.87 5.46
N GLY A 213 -17.45 5.48 6.59
CA GLY A 213 -18.74 6.17 6.69
C GLY A 213 -19.91 5.23 6.38
N PRO A 214 -20.90 5.63 5.55
CA PRO A 214 -22.05 4.78 5.19
C PRO A 214 -21.75 3.76 4.08
N THR A 215 -20.54 3.76 3.51
CA THR A 215 -20.21 2.93 2.34
C THR A 215 -19.38 1.72 2.77
N GLY A 216 -19.77 0.53 2.31
CA GLY A 216 -19.00 -0.71 2.48
C GLY A 216 -18.60 -1.29 1.13
N ALA A 217 -17.37 -1.79 1.01
CA ALA A 217 -16.88 -2.46 -0.20
C ALA A 217 -15.98 -3.66 0.16
N THR A 218 -16.02 -4.68 -0.71
CA THR A 218 -15.10 -5.82 -0.62
C THR A 218 -13.77 -5.43 -1.23
N GLN A 219 -12.73 -5.50 -0.41
CA GLN A 219 -11.37 -5.15 -0.76
C GLN A 219 -10.54 -6.41 -1.03
N HIS A 220 -9.68 -6.33 -2.05
CA HIS A 220 -8.79 -7.42 -2.45
C HIS A 220 -7.38 -6.91 -2.69
N LEU A 221 -6.40 -7.65 -2.16
CA LEU A 221 -4.98 -7.52 -2.48
C LEU A 221 -4.46 -8.88 -2.93
N ASP A 222 -4.08 -8.98 -4.19
CA ASP A 222 -3.60 -10.20 -4.81
C ASP A 222 -2.10 -10.09 -5.14
N LEU A 223 -1.37 -11.18 -4.94
CA LEU A 223 -0.03 -11.40 -5.47
C LEU A 223 -0.08 -12.49 -6.55
N TYR A 224 0.48 -12.20 -7.71
CA TYR A 224 0.68 -13.15 -8.79
C TYR A 224 2.17 -13.35 -9.07
N VAL A 225 2.60 -14.61 -9.13
CA VAL A 225 3.99 -14.99 -9.47
C VAL A 225 3.96 -15.99 -10.62
N GLY A 226 4.69 -15.69 -11.69
CA GLY A 226 4.75 -16.53 -12.87
C GLY A 226 5.48 -15.87 -14.03
N LYS A 227 5.92 -16.67 -15.01
CA LYS A 227 6.70 -16.25 -16.17
C LYS A 227 7.99 -15.53 -15.78
N ASN A 228 8.67 -16.00 -14.74
CA ASN A 228 9.86 -15.39 -14.17
C ASN A 228 9.65 -13.93 -13.73
N THR A 229 8.41 -13.58 -13.34
CA THR A 229 8.07 -12.25 -12.86
C THR A 229 7.00 -12.31 -11.79
N TYR A 230 6.68 -11.15 -11.22
CA TYR A 230 5.63 -10.98 -10.24
C TYR A 230 4.97 -9.59 -10.35
N TYR A 231 3.71 -9.54 -9.95
CA TYR A 231 2.95 -8.31 -9.81
C TYR A 231 1.82 -8.51 -8.80
N SER A 232 1.34 -7.39 -8.27
CA SER A 232 0.12 -7.35 -7.47
C SER A 232 -1.03 -6.76 -8.25
N SER A 233 -2.24 -7.17 -7.88
CA SER A 233 -3.51 -6.62 -8.37
C SER A 233 -4.36 -6.27 -7.16
N THR A 234 -5.17 -5.23 -7.25
CA THR A 234 -5.99 -4.79 -6.12
C THR A 234 -7.36 -4.34 -6.56
N ASN A 235 -8.34 -4.50 -5.69
CA ASN A 235 -9.55 -3.70 -5.68
C ASN A 235 -9.60 -2.97 -4.33
N ILE A 236 -9.40 -1.65 -4.42
CA ILE A 236 -9.12 -0.54 -3.48
C ILE A 236 -10.23 0.49 -3.25
#